data_AF-A0A754B775-F1
#
_entry.id   AF-A0A754B775-F1
#
_cell.length_a   1.000
_cell.length_b   1.000
_cell.length_c   1.000
_cell.angle_alpha   90.00
_cell.angle_beta   90.00
_cell.angle_gamma   90.00
#
_symmetry.space_group_name_H-M   'P 1'
#
loop_
_entity.id
_entity.type
_entity.pdbx_description
1 polymer ?
#
loop_
_entity_poly.entity_id
_entity_poly.type
_entity_poly.pdbx_seq_one_letter_code
_entity_poly.pdbx_strand_id
1 'polypeptide(L)'
;MAMSNSEKQRRYRNNKHHRGEYGDARINTFVTFQAYAALERLSRHYNITKRQAIELLINTADETIRKNLIVDSDEWEKYWNIKESD
;
A
#
# COMPACT_ATOMS: atom_id res chain seq x y z
N MET A 1 -7.56 37.12 0.49
CA MET A 1 -8.52 36.14 1.03
C MET A 1 -7.74 35.07 1.78
N ALA A 2 -7.98 34.91 3.08
CA ALA A 2 -7.38 33.82 3.83
C ALA A 2 -8.03 32.50 3.41
N MET A 3 -7.24 31.49 3.06
CA MET A 3 -7.76 30.16 2.68
C MET A 3 -8.66 29.62 3.77
N SER A 4 -9.82 29.10 3.36
CA SER A 4 -10.75 28.43 4.26
C SER A 4 -10.12 27.13 4.83
N ASN A 5 -10.58 26.68 6.00
CA ASN A 5 -10.12 25.42 6.58
C ASN A 5 -10.35 24.21 5.66
N SER A 6 -11.41 24.21 4.86
CA SER A 6 -11.67 23.14 3.90
C SER A 6 -10.68 23.16 2.72
N GLU A 7 -10.25 24.34 2.28
CA GLU A 7 -9.21 24.50 1.26
C GLU A 7 -7.83 24.09 1.76
N LYS A 8 -7.49 24.41 3.02
CA LYS A 8 -6.24 23.97 3.66
C LYS A 8 -6.19 22.44 3.75
N GLN A 9 -7.27 21.80 4.18
CA GLN A 9 -7.34 20.34 4.23
C GLN A 9 -7.30 19.70 2.84
N ARG A 10 -7.95 20.29 1.83
CA ARG A 10 -7.87 19.82 0.44
C ARG A 10 -6.44 19.91 -0.10
N ARG A 11 -5.76 21.03 0.13
CA ARG A 11 -4.35 21.21 -0.26
C ARG A 11 -3.41 20.24 0.47
N TYR A 12 -3.60 20.03 1.77
CA TYR A 12 -2.82 19.05 2.53
C TYR A 12 -3.01 17.62 2.01
N ARG A 13 -4.25 17.23 1.68
CA ARG A 13 -4.55 15.94 1.05
C ARG A 13 -3.86 15.81 -0.31
N ASN A 14 -4.00 16.81 -1.19
CA ASN A 14 -3.37 16.79 -2.51
C ASN A 14 -1.83 16.76 -2.43
N ASN A 15 -1.22 17.49 -1.49
CA ASN A 15 0.23 17.54 -1.36
C ASN A 15 0.84 16.24 -0.78
N LYS A 16 0.10 15.47 0.02
CA LYS A 16 0.58 14.18 0.54
C LYS A 16 0.62 13.10 -0.55
N HIS A 17 -0.32 13.14 -1.48
CA HIS A 17 -0.42 12.20 -2.61
C HIS A 17 0.60 12.46 -3.73
N HIS A 18 1.36 13.57 -3.69
CA HIS A 18 2.27 13.99 -4.76
C HIS A 18 3.74 14.14 -4.32
N ARG A 19 4.22 13.29 -3.40
CA ARG A 19 5.67 13.15 -3.16
C ARG A 19 6.34 12.22 -4.19
N GLY A 20 6.05 12.40 -5.48
CA GLY A 20 6.75 11.72 -6.59
C GLY A 20 6.89 10.19 -6.47
N GLU A 21 7.95 9.66 -7.08
CA GLU A 21 8.34 8.24 -7.15
C GLU A 21 8.73 7.62 -5.79
N TYR A 22 8.77 8.43 -4.72
CA TYR A 22 9.24 8.07 -3.37
C TYR A 22 8.24 8.47 -2.26
N GLY A 23 6.99 8.71 -2.62
CA GLY A 23 5.95 9.20 -1.72
C GLY A 23 5.11 8.10 -1.08
N ASP A 24 4.51 8.40 0.07
CA ASP A 24 3.52 7.51 0.70
C ASP A 24 2.24 7.41 -0.18
N ALA A 25 1.91 6.21 -0.64
CA ALA A 25 0.62 5.91 -1.26
C ALA A 25 -0.44 5.53 -0.21
N ARG A 26 -1.71 5.82 -0.49
CA ARG A 26 -2.82 5.49 0.42
C ARG A 26 -3.53 4.22 -0.06
N ILE A 27 -3.57 3.21 0.79
CA ILE A 27 -4.40 2.01 0.59
C ILE A 27 -5.78 2.29 1.18
N ASN A 28 -6.79 2.43 0.32
CA ASN A 28 -8.19 2.64 0.72
C ASN A 28 -8.97 1.35 0.56
N THR A 29 -9.10 0.56 1.63
CA THR A 29 -9.95 -0.62 1.61
C THR A 29 -10.48 -0.98 2.99
N PHE A 30 -11.67 -1.56 3.02
CA PHE A 30 -12.19 -2.24 4.21
C PHE A 30 -11.70 -3.67 4.21
N VAL A 31 -11.31 -4.15 5.39
CA VAL A 31 -10.90 -5.55 5.60
C VAL A 31 -11.87 -6.23 6.55
N THR A 32 -11.87 -7.56 6.55
CA THR A 32 -12.65 -8.34 7.51
C THR A 32 -12.18 -8.07 8.94
N PHE A 33 -13.07 -8.23 9.91
CA PHE A 33 -12.72 -8.10 11.33
C PHE A 33 -11.58 -9.07 11.73
N GLN A 34 -11.59 -10.29 11.19
CA GLN A 34 -10.54 -11.28 11.42
C GLN A 34 -9.17 -10.79 10.96
N ALA A 35 -9.08 -10.19 9.77
CA ALA A 35 -7.84 -9.62 9.25
C ALA A 35 -7.36 -8.45 10.11
N TYR A 36 -8.27 -7.57 10.53
CA TYR A 36 -7.94 -6.47 11.44
C TYR A 36 -7.38 -6.97 12.79
N ALA A 37 -8.02 -7.96 13.41
CA ALA A 37 -7.57 -8.56 14.67
C ALA A 37 -6.21 -9.27 14.51
N ALA A 38 -5.98 -9.93 13.38
CA ALA A 38 -4.68 -10.55 13.08
C ALA A 38 -3.58 -9.48 12.92
N LEU A 39 -3.85 -8.40 12.19
CA LEU A 39 -2.94 -7.27 12.02
C LEU A 39 -2.55 -6.66 13.37
N GLU A 40 -3.51 -6.52 14.29
CA GLU A 40 -3.25 -6.01 15.63
C GLU A 40 -2.31 -6.92 16.44
N ARG A 41 -2.55 -8.25 16.41
CA ARG A 41 -1.65 -9.20 17.06
C ARG A 41 -0.24 -9.17 16.48
N LEU A 42 -0.11 -9.16 15.15
CA LEU A 42 1.18 -9.11 14.46
C LEU A 42 1.96 -7.83 14.80
N SER A 43 1.28 -6.68 14.74
CA SER A 43 1.89 -5.39 15.07
C SER A 43 2.44 -5.37 16.50
N ARG A 44 1.68 -5.93 17.47
CA ARG A 44 2.10 -6.03 18.86
C ARG A 44 3.25 -7.00 19.06
N HIS A 45 3.20 -8.17 18.42
CA HIS A 45 4.22 -9.21 18.55
C HIS A 45 5.59 -8.73 18.08
N TYR A 46 5.64 -8.04 16.93
CA TYR A 46 6.87 -7.50 16.36
C TYR A 46 7.23 -6.09 16.86
N ASN A 47 6.42 -5.49 17.74
CA ASN A 47 6.57 -4.12 18.22
C ASN A 47 6.70 -3.08 17.09
N ILE A 48 5.84 -3.22 16.07
CA ILE A 48 5.79 -2.32 14.90
C ILE A 48 4.40 -1.71 14.76
N THR A 49 4.30 -0.66 13.95
CA THR A 49 3.02 -0.05 13.61
C THR A 49 2.20 -0.94 12.67
N LYS A 50 0.87 -0.80 12.68
CA LYS A 50 -0.02 -1.48 11.71
C LYS A 50 0.36 -1.17 10.26
N ARG A 51 0.82 0.06 9.99
CA ARG A 51 1.34 0.46 8.68
C ARG A 51 2.54 -0.40 8.29
N GLN A 52 3.56 -0.46 9.15
CA GLN A 52 4.77 -1.26 8.88
C GLN A 52 4.45 -2.75 8.71
N ALA A 53 3.51 -3.28 9.50
CA ALA A 53 3.06 -4.65 9.36
C ALA A 53 2.40 -4.90 7.99
N ILE A 54 1.57 -3.98 7.51
CA ILE A 54 0.98 -4.06 6.16
C ILE A 54 2.07 -3.99 5.08
N GLU A 55 2.99 -3.04 5.17
CA GLU A 55 4.11 -2.90 4.22
C GLU A 55 4.97 -4.17 4.19
N LEU A 56 5.31 -4.73 5.34
CA LEU A 56 6.08 -5.96 5.45
C LEU A 56 5.35 -7.13 4.79
N LEU A 57 4.06 -7.31 5.07
CA LEU A 57 3.25 -8.39 4.50
C LEU A 57 3.16 -8.27 2.98
N ILE A 58 2.87 -7.08 2.45
CA ILE A 58 2.77 -6.83 1.00
C ILE A 58 4.11 -7.09 0.33
N ASN A 59 5.20 -6.50 0.85
CA ASN A 59 6.52 -6.63 0.24
C ASN A 59 7.03 -8.07 0.29
N THR A 60 6.77 -8.79 1.38
CA THR A 60 7.17 -10.20 1.50
C THR A 60 6.40 -11.07 0.50
N ALA A 61 5.10 -10.84 0.34
CA ALA A 61 4.29 -11.57 -0.63
C ALA A 61 4.73 -11.28 -2.07
N ASP A 62 4.94 -10.01 -2.41
CA ASP A 62 5.45 -9.57 -3.71
C ASP A 62 6.84 -10.17 -4.01
N GLU A 63 7.78 -10.07 -3.07
CA GLU A 63 9.13 -10.62 -3.23
C GLU A 63 9.10 -12.14 -3.40
N THR A 64 8.22 -12.84 -2.69
CA THR A 64 8.05 -14.29 -2.83
C THR A 64 7.59 -14.65 -4.24
N ILE A 65 6.65 -13.90 -4.81
CA ILE A 65 6.20 -14.13 -6.18
C ILE A 65 7.32 -13.80 -7.17
N ARG A 66 7.94 -12.62 -7.06
CA ARG A 66 9.02 -12.18 -7.96
C ARG A 66 10.19 -13.15 -8.00
N LYS A 67 10.58 -13.75 -6.87
CA LYS A 67 11.69 -14.72 -6.81
C LYS A 67 11.39 -16.05 -7.52
N ASN A 68 10.12 -16.41 -7.65
CA ASN A 68 9.70 -17.67 -8.24
C ASN A 68 9.30 -17.54 -9.72
N LEU A 69 9.20 -16.31 -10.24
CA LEU A 69 8.90 -16.06 -11.65
C LEU A 69 10.17 -16.17 -12.50
N ILE A 70 10.03 -16.83 -13.65
CA ILE A 70 11.08 -16.87 -14.67
C ILE A 70 11.05 -15.54 -15.42
N VAL A 71 12.19 -14.85 -15.49
CA VAL A 71 12.34 -13.58 -16.21
C VAL A 71 11.93 -13.77 -17.68
N ASP A 72 11.17 -12.78 -18.20
CA ASP A 72 10.64 -12.74 -19.56
C ASP A 72 9.69 -13.89 -19.95
N SER A 73 9.15 -14.62 -18.97
CA SER A 73 8.05 -15.57 -19.21
C SER A 73 6.69 -14.87 -19.31
N ASP A 74 5.71 -15.53 -19.91
CA ASP A 74 4.32 -15.04 -19.96
C ASP A 74 3.75 -14.73 -18.56
N GLU A 75 4.16 -15.50 -17.54
CA GLU A 75 3.73 -15.29 -16.15
C GLU A 75 4.36 -14.03 -15.55
N TRP A 76 5.62 -13.75 -15.91
CA TRP A 76 6.30 -12.51 -15.56
C TRP A 76 5.61 -11.30 -16.17
N GLU A 77 5.33 -11.35 -17.48
CA GLU A 77 4.61 -10.26 -18.14
C GLU A 77 3.23 -10.03 -17.55
N LYS A 78 2.46 -11.09 -17.25
CA LYS A 78 1.13 -10.97 -16.62
C LYS A 78 1.19 -10.33 -15.23
N TYR A 79 2.22 -10.64 -14.44
CA TYR A 79 2.38 -10.09 -13.10
C TYR A 79 2.64 -8.57 -13.11
N TRP A 80 3.35 -8.05 -14.12
CA TRP A 80 3.64 -6.62 -14.26
C TRP A 80 2.63 -5.85 -15.12
N ASN A 81 2.03 -6.50 -16.13
CA ASN A 81 0.98 -5.91 -16.97
C ASN A 81 -0.40 -6.08 -16.34
N ILE A 82 -0.55 -5.67 -15.08
CA ILE A 82 -1.86 -5.38 -14.50
C ILE A 82 -2.37 -4.12 -15.21
N LYS A 83 -2.88 -4.26 -16.44
CA LYS A 83 -3.79 -3.27 -17.02
C LYS A 83 -4.96 -3.20 -16.06
N GLU A 84 -5.22 -2.02 -15.51
CA GLU A 84 -6.48 -1.71 -14.84
C GLU A 84 -7.61 -2.18 -15.77
N SER A 85 -8.26 -3.28 -15.42
CA SER A 85 -9.55 -3.63 -15.98
C SER A 85 -10.55 -2.60 -15.47
N ASP A 86 -11.17 -1.89 -16.42
CA ASP A 86 -12.23 -0.87 -16.24
C ASP A 86 -13.22 -1.16 -15.10
#